data_AF-A0A2E8TKV7-F1
#
_entry.id   AF-A0A2E8TKV7-F1
#
_cell.length_a   1.000
_cell.length_b   1.000
_cell.length_c   1.000
_cell.angle_alpha   90.00
_cell.angle_beta   90.00
_cell.angle_gamma   90.00
#
_symmetry.space_group_name_H-M   'P 1'
#
loop_
_entity.id
_entity.type
_entity.pdbx_description
1 polymer ?
#
loop_
_entity_poly.entity_id
_entity_poly.type
_entity_poly.pdbx_seq_one_letter_code
_entity_poly.pdbx_strand_id
1 'polypeptide(L)'
;MVTKNFLNIAIITCSLALFTSCSDDDHDHSSECHGCHLSFPDGNGGELMYDITNAAGGEEFCGDELADAESNTFYFEIAAGDSLICDDGGHPIYAGQYGPGADNAAGQAYEVHCEDHGDHDH
;
A
#
# COMPACT_ATOMS: atom_id res chain seq x y z
N MET A 1 35.63 23.63 -43.32
CA MET A 1 34.37 23.42 -42.56
C MET A 1 34.40 22.01 -42.01
N VAL A 2 34.42 21.88 -40.68
CA VAL A 2 34.37 20.59 -39.99
C VAL A 2 32.91 20.23 -39.82
N THR A 3 32.43 19.20 -40.52
CA THR A 3 31.11 18.63 -40.29
C THR A 3 31.28 17.33 -39.53
N LYS A 4 30.90 17.38 -38.26
CA LYS A 4 30.91 16.27 -37.30
C LYS A 4 29.74 15.33 -37.64
N ASN A 5 30.02 14.08 -37.98
CA ASN A 5 29.02 13.01 -38.01
C ASN A 5 29.28 12.07 -36.82
N PHE A 6 28.78 12.48 -35.66
CA PHE A 6 28.53 11.60 -34.53
C PHE A 6 27.20 10.90 -34.77
N LEU A 7 27.18 9.57 -34.78
CA LEU A 7 26.14 8.76 -34.11
C LEU A 7 26.51 7.27 -34.27
N ASN A 8 27.27 6.74 -33.32
CA ASN A 8 27.39 5.30 -33.11
C ASN A 8 26.64 4.97 -31.83
N ILE A 9 25.49 4.30 -32.01
CA ILE A 9 24.88 3.28 -31.15
C ILE A 9 25.08 3.51 -29.64
N ALA A 10 24.12 4.23 -29.03
CA ALA A 10 23.92 4.19 -27.59
C ALA A 10 23.27 2.84 -27.24
N ILE A 11 24.07 1.98 -26.61
CA ILE A 11 23.63 0.70 -26.05
C ILE A 11 22.66 1.01 -24.90
N ILE A 12 21.49 0.40 -24.99
CA ILE A 12 20.48 0.32 -23.93
C ILE A 12 21.11 -0.42 -22.76
N THR A 13 21.43 0.28 -21.68
CA THR A 13 21.69 -0.32 -20.38
C THR A 13 20.67 0.20 -19.39
N CYS A 14 19.73 -0.69 -19.05
CA CYS A 14 19.06 -0.82 -17.77
C CYS A 14 18.95 0.46 -16.93
N SER A 15 17.86 1.19 -17.12
CA SER A 15 17.32 2.09 -16.10
C SER A 15 16.72 1.26 -14.96
N LEU A 16 17.58 0.65 -14.15
CA LEU A 16 17.28 0.29 -12.76
C LEU A 16 17.81 1.39 -11.84
N ALA A 17 17.35 2.62 -12.07
CA ALA A 17 17.67 3.76 -11.23
C ALA A 17 16.36 4.36 -10.69
N LEU A 18 15.81 3.70 -9.67
CA LEU A 18 15.01 4.34 -8.62
C LEU A 18 15.55 3.81 -7.28
N PHE A 19 16.84 4.07 -7.03
CA PHE A 19 17.33 4.08 -5.66
C PHE A 19 17.30 5.53 -5.17
N THR A 20 16.54 5.69 -4.09
CA THR A 20 16.63 6.67 -3.00
C THR A 20 16.45 8.16 -3.32
N SER A 21 15.38 8.71 -2.74
CA SER A 21 15.34 10.11 -2.32
C SER A 21 14.90 10.17 -0.86
N CYS A 22 15.71 9.60 0.03
CA CYS A 22 15.88 10.17 1.37
C CYS A 22 16.79 11.38 1.21
N SER A 23 16.26 12.57 1.50
CA SER A 23 17.09 13.71 1.86
C SER A 23 16.98 13.89 3.37
N ASP A 24 18.15 13.94 4.01
CA ASP A 24 18.45 14.18 5.43
C ASP A 24 18.44 12.98 6.40
N ASP A 25 19.64 12.78 6.97
CA ASP A 25 20.03 12.09 8.21
C ASP A 25 19.65 10.63 8.45
N ASP A 26 20.64 9.74 8.25
CA ASP A 26 20.85 8.46 8.96
C ASP A 26 19.62 7.84 9.67
N HIS A 27 18.62 7.37 8.91
CA HIS A 27 17.59 6.50 9.47
C HIS A 27 17.43 5.23 8.63
N ASP A 28 17.69 4.12 9.32
CA ASP A 28 17.44 2.74 8.95
C ASP A 28 16.00 2.63 8.39
N HIS A 29 15.82 2.18 7.15
CA HIS A 29 14.52 1.84 6.53
C HIS A 29 13.76 0.71 7.27
N SER A 30 14.21 0.32 8.46
CA SER A 30 13.49 -0.54 9.41
C SER A 30 12.71 0.27 10.45
N SER A 31 12.64 1.61 10.32
CA SER A 31 12.01 2.52 11.29
C SER A 31 10.77 3.23 10.74
N GLU A 32 10.50 3.12 9.44
CA GLU A 32 9.39 3.78 8.75
C GLU A 32 8.16 2.88 8.90
N CYS A 33 7.20 3.32 9.71
CA CYS A 33 5.95 2.62 9.91
C CYS A 33 4.87 3.25 9.04
N HIS A 34 4.02 2.44 8.42
CA HIS A 34 2.98 2.92 7.52
C HIS A 34 1.59 2.48 7.98
N GLY A 35 0.59 3.32 7.71
CA GLY A 35 -0.79 2.94 7.83
C GLY A 35 -1.17 1.98 6.70
N CYS A 36 -1.82 0.87 7.04
CA CYS A 36 -2.37 -0.02 6.03
C CYS A 36 -3.89 0.06 6.02
N HIS A 37 -4.48 -0.05 4.83
CA HIS A 37 -5.91 -0.09 4.63
C HIS A 37 -6.30 -1.14 3.60
N LEU A 38 -7.52 -1.66 3.73
CA LEU A 38 -8.18 -2.44 2.70
C LEU A 38 -8.87 -1.49 1.74
N SER A 39 -8.62 -1.63 0.44
CA SER A 39 -9.34 -0.90 -0.61
C SER A 39 -10.17 -1.87 -1.45
N PHE A 40 -11.33 -1.42 -1.90
CA PHE A 40 -12.05 -2.09 -2.98
C PHE A 40 -12.93 -1.09 -3.77
N PRO A 41 -13.20 -1.35 -5.06
CA PRO A 41 -13.98 -0.43 -5.88
C PRO A 41 -15.43 -0.30 -5.40
N ASP A 42 -15.95 0.93 -5.28
CA ASP A 42 -17.33 1.18 -4.85
C ASP A 42 -18.38 0.88 -5.94
N GLY A 43 -17.92 0.58 -7.15
CA GLY A 43 -18.75 0.32 -8.33
C GLY A 43 -19.22 1.60 -9.05
N ASN A 44 -18.90 2.77 -8.52
CA ASN A 44 -19.28 4.08 -9.06
C ASN A 44 -18.08 4.89 -9.57
N GLY A 45 -16.90 4.25 -9.60
CA GLY A 45 -15.64 4.82 -10.11
C GLY A 45 -14.72 5.37 -9.02
N GLY A 46 -15.07 5.21 -7.75
CA GLY A 46 -14.21 5.40 -6.59
C GLY A 46 -13.84 4.08 -5.93
N GLU A 47 -13.25 4.21 -4.74
CA GLU A 47 -12.80 3.10 -3.91
C GLU A 47 -13.23 3.35 -2.46
N LEU A 48 -13.56 2.28 -1.76
CA LEU A 48 -13.85 2.28 -0.35
C LEU A 48 -12.60 1.82 0.38
N MET A 49 -12.08 2.67 1.27
CA MET A 49 -10.89 2.42 2.08
C MET A 49 -11.30 2.14 3.51
N TYR A 50 -10.62 1.17 4.14
CA TYR A 50 -10.85 0.73 5.52
C TYR A 50 -9.51 0.58 6.21
N ASP A 51 -9.22 1.44 7.18
CA ASP A 51 -8.02 1.31 7.98
C ASP A 51 -8.01 -0.02 8.74
N ILE A 52 -6.88 -0.71 8.66
CA ILE A 52 -6.63 -1.95 9.37
C ILE A 52 -5.59 -1.74 10.45
N THR A 53 -5.70 -2.50 11.53
CA THR A 53 -4.75 -2.44 12.63
C THR A 53 -3.74 -3.58 12.54
N ASN A 54 -2.54 -3.32 13.05
CA ASN A 54 -1.49 -4.32 13.14
C ASN A 54 -1.82 -5.40 14.19
N ALA A 55 -0.96 -6.42 14.32
CA ALA A 55 -1.19 -7.51 15.25
C ALA A 55 -1.19 -7.08 16.74
N ALA A 56 -0.57 -5.92 17.04
CA ALA A 56 -0.59 -5.29 18.36
C ALA A 56 -1.83 -4.40 18.60
N GLY A 57 -2.70 -4.23 17.59
CA GLY A 57 -3.86 -3.35 17.63
C GLY A 57 -3.53 -1.86 17.42
N GLY A 58 -2.33 -1.54 16.94
CA GLY A 58 -1.93 -0.20 16.51
C GLY A 58 -2.27 0.06 15.04
N GLU A 59 -2.16 1.32 14.63
CA GLU A 59 -2.55 1.81 13.29
C GLU A 59 -1.41 1.67 12.27
N GLU A 60 -0.18 1.50 12.77
CA GLU A 60 1.04 1.53 11.97
C GLU A 60 1.69 0.15 11.91
N PHE A 61 2.03 -0.29 10.70
CA PHE A 61 2.78 -1.51 10.43
C PHE A 61 4.25 -1.13 10.24
N CYS A 62 5.15 -1.83 10.92
CA CYS A 62 6.59 -1.54 10.88
C CYS A 62 7.41 -2.77 10.50
N GLY A 63 8.55 -2.57 9.82
CA GLY A 63 9.56 -3.61 9.59
C GLY A 63 9.01 -4.85 8.85
N ASP A 64 9.24 -6.04 9.41
CA ASP A 64 8.77 -7.30 8.79
C ASP A 64 7.24 -7.40 8.70
N GLU A 65 6.52 -6.76 9.61
CA GLU A 65 5.04 -6.78 9.62
C GLU A 65 4.47 -5.96 8.47
N LEU A 66 5.10 -4.81 8.18
CA LEU A 66 4.80 -3.99 7.01
C LEU A 66 5.12 -4.75 5.72
N ALA A 67 6.31 -5.37 5.64
CA ALA A 67 6.70 -6.14 4.47
C ALA A 67 5.77 -7.35 4.22
N ASP A 68 5.21 -7.95 5.29
CA ASP A 68 4.20 -8.99 5.15
C ASP A 68 2.86 -8.39 4.68
N ALA A 69 2.41 -7.28 5.26
CA ALA A 69 1.16 -6.60 4.88
C ALA A 69 1.15 -6.14 3.41
N GLU A 70 2.29 -5.71 2.87
CA GLU A 70 2.48 -5.37 1.45
C GLU A 70 2.56 -6.60 0.53
N SER A 71 2.66 -7.81 1.08
CA SER A 71 2.74 -9.03 0.30
C SER A 71 1.38 -9.42 -0.28
N ASN A 72 1.40 -10.00 -1.48
CA ASN A 72 0.22 -10.58 -2.14
C ASN A 72 -0.28 -11.89 -1.48
N THR A 73 0.07 -12.12 -0.22
CA THR A 73 -0.33 -13.27 0.60
C THR A 73 -0.90 -12.88 1.95
N PHE A 74 -0.90 -11.59 2.29
CA PHE A 74 -1.41 -11.11 3.56
C PHE A 74 -2.93 -11.15 3.60
N TYR A 75 -3.48 -11.59 4.72
CA TYR A 75 -4.91 -11.53 4.95
C TYR A 75 -5.18 -10.89 6.30
N PHE A 76 -6.05 -9.89 6.30
CA PHE A 76 -6.60 -9.26 7.48
C PHE A 76 -7.87 -9.99 7.95
N GLU A 77 -7.96 -10.31 9.23
CA GLU A 77 -9.13 -10.96 9.82
C GLU A 77 -9.90 -9.98 10.71
N ILE A 78 -11.19 -9.78 10.38
CA ILE A 78 -12.13 -9.11 11.27
C ILE A 78 -12.77 -10.17 12.16
N ALA A 79 -12.62 -10.01 13.47
CA ALA A 79 -13.13 -10.97 14.45
C ALA A 79 -14.67 -10.99 14.49
N ALA A 80 -15.22 -12.12 14.97
CA ALA A 80 -16.66 -12.32 15.07
C ALA A 80 -17.31 -11.30 16.02
N GLY A 81 -18.17 -10.45 15.48
CA GLY A 81 -18.87 -9.40 16.23
C GLY A 81 -18.29 -8.00 16.04
N ASP A 82 -17.13 -7.90 15.39
CA ASP A 82 -16.53 -6.63 14.99
C ASP A 82 -16.93 -6.22 13.57
N SER A 83 -16.70 -4.94 13.27
CA SER A 83 -16.89 -4.37 11.94
C SER A 83 -15.90 -3.23 11.71
N LEU A 84 -15.38 -3.14 10.49
CA LEU A 84 -14.70 -1.93 10.02
C LEU A 84 -15.69 -1.04 9.29
N ILE A 85 -15.54 0.26 9.43
CA ILE A 85 -16.35 1.27 8.76
C ILE A 85 -15.43 2.00 7.80
N CYS A 86 -15.84 2.16 6.55
CA CYS A 86 -15.08 2.97 5.61
C CYS A 86 -14.99 4.43 6.08
N ASP A 87 -14.00 5.19 5.62
CA ASP A 87 -13.83 6.60 5.99
C ASP A 87 -15.10 7.47 5.74
N ASP A 88 -15.84 7.17 4.67
CA ASP A 88 -17.13 7.83 4.34
C ASP A 88 -18.29 7.48 5.31
N GLY A 89 -18.11 6.52 6.22
CA GLY A 89 -19.07 6.13 7.25
C GLY A 89 -20.27 5.29 6.77
N GLY A 90 -20.44 5.09 5.46
CA GLY A 90 -21.63 4.49 4.86
C GLY A 90 -21.59 2.97 4.63
N HIS A 91 -20.40 2.35 4.65
CA HIS A 91 -20.22 0.98 4.18
C HIS A 91 -19.46 0.16 5.24
N PRO A 92 -20.14 -0.53 6.16
CA PRO A 92 -19.47 -1.40 7.10
C PRO A 92 -19.15 -2.76 6.47
N ILE A 93 -17.95 -3.28 6.73
CA ILE A 93 -17.60 -4.68 6.51
C ILE A 93 -17.56 -5.41 7.85
N TYR A 94 -17.95 -6.68 7.85
CA TYR A 94 -18.15 -7.46 9.08
C TYR A 94 -17.09 -8.56 9.20
N ALA A 95 -17.18 -9.35 10.27
CA ALA A 95 -16.35 -10.51 10.50
C ALA A 95 -16.08 -11.34 9.23
N GLY A 96 -14.80 -11.60 8.95
CA GLY A 96 -14.35 -12.23 7.72
C GLY A 96 -12.86 -12.10 7.51
N GLN A 97 -12.36 -12.74 6.46
CA GLN A 97 -10.96 -12.67 6.04
C GLN A 97 -10.88 -11.90 4.72
N TYR A 98 -10.01 -10.89 4.69
CA TYR A 98 -9.89 -9.90 3.63
C TYR A 98 -8.44 -9.82 3.17
N GLY A 99 -8.21 -9.74 1.86
CA GLY A 99 -6.87 -9.76 1.28
C GLY A 99 -6.88 -10.24 -0.16
N PRO A 100 -5.69 -10.47 -0.75
CA PRO A 100 -5.55 -10.85 -2.14
C PRO A 100 -6.32 -12.12 -2.48
N GLY A 101 -7.33 -11.99 -3.34
CA GLY A 101 -8.18 -13.11 -3.76
C GLY A 101 -9.36 -13.42 -2.83
N ALA A 102 -9.56 -12.64 -1.76
CA ALA A 102 -10.85 -12.57 -1.09
C ALA A 102 -11.78 -11.65 -1.89
N ASP A 103 -13.01 -12.09 -2.15
CA ASP A 103 -14.02 -11.29 -2.82
C ASP A 103 -15.05 -10.75 -1.83
N ASN A 104 -15.51 -9.53 -2.05
CA ASN A 104 -16.66 -8.99 -1.33
C ASN A 104 -17.97 -9.66 -1.75
N ALA A 105 -19.09 -9.31 -1.12
CA ALA A 105 -20.41 -9.86 -1.46
C ALA A 105 -20.83 -9.60 -2.94
N ALA A 106 -20.20 -8.63 -3.61
CA ALA A 106 -20.40 -8.30 -5.01
C ALA A 106 -19.39 -8.98 -5.96
N GLY A 107 -18.46 -9.81 -5.46
CA GLY A 107 -17.46 -10.49 -6.27
C GLY A 107 -16.26 -9.61 -6.67
N GLN A 108 -15.99 -8.54 -5.92
CA GLN A 108 -14.85 -7.65 -6.15
C GLN A 108 -13.73 -8.01 -5.18
N ALA A 109 -12.51 -8.13 -5.70
CA ALA A 109 -11.35 -8.46 -4.88
C ALA A 109 -10.99 -7.31 -3.93
N TYR A 110 -10.59 -7.67 -2.72
CA TYR A 110 -9.96 -6.74 -1.79
C TYR A 110 -8.47 -6.59 -2.11
N GLU A 111 -7.98 -5.36 -2.03
CA GLU A 111 -6.55 -5.03 -2.13
C GLU A 111 -6.09 -4.44 -0.80
N VAL A 112 -4.86 -4.78 -0.40
CA VAL A 112 -4.23 -4.24 0.81
C VAL A 112 -3.22 -3.20 0.34
N HIS A 113 -3.37 -1.98 0.83
CA HIS A 113 -2.49 -0.87 0.51
C HIS A 113 -1.89 -0.38 1.82
N CYS A 114 -0.56 -0.38 1.89
CA CYS A 114 0.17 0.25 2.97
C CYS A 114 0.78 1.52 2.40
N GLU A 115 0.37 2.66 2.92
CA GLU A 115 0.78 3.97 2.43
C GLU A 115 1.50 4.70 3.55
N ASP A 116 2.57 5.41 3.19
CA ASP A 116 3.15 6.41 4.07
C ASP A 116 2.09 7.49 4.30
N HIS A 117 1.38 7.37 5.41
CA HIS A 117 0.65 8.49 5.99
C HIS A 117 1.69 9.41 6.62
N GLY A 118 2.65 9.88 5.81
CA GLY A 118 3.49 10.99 6.17
C GLY A 118 2.55 12.14 6.41
N ASP A 119 2.34 12.47 7.69
CA ASP A 119 1.45 13.53 8.12
C ASP A 119 1.81 14.79 7.31
N HIS A 120 0.97 15.13 6.33
CA HIS A 120 1.05 16.39 5.61
C HIS A 120 0.55 17.50 6.54
N ASP A 121 1.23 17.73 7.65
CA ASP A 121 1.13 18.95 8.43
C ASP A 121 2.24 19.91 7.95
N HIS A 122 1.89 20.78 7.01
CA HIS A 122 2.71 21.94 6.62
C HIS A 122 2.04 23.25 7.02
#